data_AF-A0A701XZ80-F1
#
_entry.id   AF-A0A701XZ80-F1
#
_cell.length_a   1.000
_cell.length_b   1.000
_cell.length_c   1.000
_cell.angle_alpha   90.00
_cell.angle_beta   90.00
_cell.angle_gamma   90.00
#
_symmetry.space_group_name_H-M   'P 1'
#
loop_
_entity.id
_entity.type
_entity.pdbx_description
1 polymer ?
#
loop_
_entity_poly.entity_id
_entity_poly.type
_entity_poly.pdbx_seq_one_letter_code
_entity_poly.pdbx_strand_id
1 'polypeptide(L)'
;MTIIKSYAAKEAGGELELYEYDAELQPEDVEVRVDYCGICHSDLSMIDNEWGFSQYPLVAGHEVIGRVAALGSAAQDKGLKVGQRVGIGWTARSCGHCDACISGNQINCLEGAVPTILNRGGFGAMLGRLISDTGAAQRIATTLINTFGKKRVQWALVITGLIVGLAMFFEVGFVLLLPLVFTIVASSGLPLLYVGVPMVAALSVTHCFLPPHPGPTAIATIFEANLGTTLLYGLIITIPTVIVAGPLFSKLLARFEKAPPEGLFNPHLFSEEEMPSFWNSIFAAVIPVILMAIAAVCEITLPKTNAVRVFFEFIGNPAVALFIAIIIAIFTLGRRNGRTVEQVMDIVGESIGAIAMIVFIIAGGGAFKQVLVDSGVGQYISQLMTGTSLSPLLMCWTVAAVLRIALGSATVAAITTAGVVLPIINVTHADPALMVLATGAGSVIASHVNDPGFWLFKGYFNLSVGETLRTWTVMETLISVMGLLGVLALNAVLH
;
A
#
# COMPACT_ATOMS: atom_id res chain seq x y z
N MET A 1 29.72 29.07 -20.92
CA MET A 1 28.47 29.28 -20.15
C MET A 1 27.33 29.17 -21.13
N THR A 2 26.62 28.05 -21.06
CA THR A 2 25.48 27.78 -21.94
C THR A 2 24.26 28.29 -21.19
N ILE A 3 23.58 29.30 -21.73
CA ILE A 3 22.30 29.74 -21.15
C ILE A 3 21.32 28.57 -21.28
N ILE A 4 20.86 28.04 -20.14
CA ILE A 4 19.89 26.94 -20.11
C ILE A 4 18.52 27.54 -20.33
N LYS A 5 17.80 27.00 -21.32
CA LYS A 5 16.42 27.38 -21.63
C LYS A 5 15.49 26.33 -21.05
N SER A 6 14.55 26.77 -20.22
CA SER A 6 13.56 25.92 -19.57
C SER A 6 12.19 26.59 -19.59
N TYR A 7 11.15 25.85 -19.22
CA TYR A 7 9.86 26.44 -18.90
C TYR A 7 9.65 26.34 -17.39
N ALA A 8 9.38 27.47 -16.74
CA ALA A 8 9.22 27.54 -15.30
C ALA A 8 7.94 28.30 -14.91
N ALA A 9 7.28 27.84 -13.86
CA ALA A 9 6.28 28.63 -13.17
C ALA A 9 7.03 29.67 -12.32
N LYS A 10 6.59 30.93 -12.32
CA LYS A 10 7.21 32.00 -11.51
C LYS A 10 6.53 32.20 -10.16
N GLU A 11 5.35 31.64 -9.99
CA GLU A 11 4.54 31.71 -8.79
C GLU A 11 3.60 30.49 -8.70
N ALA A 12 2.96 30.31 -7.55
CA ALA A 12 2.02 29.23 -7.32
C ALA A 12 0.82 29.31 -8.26
N GLY A 13 0.58 28.25 -9.03
CA GLY A 13 -0.48 28.20 -10.04
C GLY A 13 -0.20 28.99 -11.31
N GLY A 14 1.02 29.54 -11.45
CA GLY A 14 1.41 30.32 -12.61
C GLY A 14 1.60 29.48 -13.86
N GLU A 15 1.33 30.06 -15.03
CA GLU A 15 1.64 29.42 -16.31
C GLU A 15 3.15 29.19 -16.46
N LEU A 16 3.50 28.15 -17.21
CA LEU A 16 4.87 27.83 -17.54
C LEU A 16 5.40 28.82 -18.59
N GLU A 17 6.26 29.73 -18.17
CA GLU A 17 6.89 30.72 -19.04
C GLU A 17 8.32 30.32 -19.40
N LEU A 18 8.80 30.79 -20.55
CA LEU A 18 10.21 30.63 -20.91
C LEU A 18 11.10 31.27 -19.83
N TYR A 19 11.92 30.45 -19.21
CA TYR A 19 12.86 30.84 -18.17
C TYR A 19 14.27 30.45 -18.59
N GLU A 20 15.12 31.47 -18.71
CA GLU A 20 16.52 31.33 -19.05
C GLU A 20 17.36 31.57 -17.79
N TYR A 21 18.25 30.64 -17.47
CA TYR A 21 19.16 30.75 -16.35
C TYR A 21 20.54 30.23 -16.73
N ASP A 22 21.56 30.71 -16.02
CA ASP A 22 22.91 30.17 -16.11
C ASP A 22 23.13 29.26 -14.90
N ALA A 23 23.68 28.07 -15.17
CA ALA A 23 24.10 27.15 -14.13
C ALA A 23 25.55 26.79 -14.41
N GLU A 24 26.42 27.08 -13.43
CA GLU A 24 27.83 26.73 -13.54
C GLU A 24 28.00 25.21 -13.46
N LEU A 25 28.51 24.61 -14.54
CA LEU A 25 28.79 23.19 -14.61
C LEU A 25 29.93 22.81 -13.64
N GLN A 26 29.59 22.16 -12.52
CA GLN A 26 30.57 21.76 -11.52
C GLN A 26 31.42 20.58 -12.02
N PRO A 27 32.59 20.30 -11.40
CA PRO A 27 33.50 19.23 -11.83
C PRO A 27 32.84 17.86 -11.98
N GLU A 28 31.89 17.51 -11.13
CA GLU A 28 31.21 16.21 -11.09
C GLU A 28 29.86 16.19 -11.82
N ASP A 29 29.43 17.33 -12.36
CA ASP A 29 28.12 17.46 -12.99
C ASP A 29 28.18 17.03 -14.46
N VAL A 30 27.01 16.62 -14.96
CA VAL A 30 26.78 16.28 -16.37
C VAL A 30 25.71 17.21 -16.90
N GLU A 31 26.04 18.03 -17.89
CA GLU A 31 25.03 18.83 -18.58
C GLU A 31 24.34 17.94 -19.60
N VAL A 32 23.02 17.81 -19.50
CA VAL A 32 22.21 16.98 -20.41
C VAL A 32 21.30 17.88 -21.22
N ARG A 33 21.47 17.85 -22.54
CA ARG A 33 20.46 18.40 -23.45
C ARG A 33 19.27 17.46 -23.44
N VAL A 34 18.20 17.92 -22.80
CA VAL A 34 16.93 17.21 -22.67
C VAL A 34 16.32 17.03 -24.07
N ASP A 35 16.11 15.78 -24.48
CA ASP A 35 15.35 15.46 -25.70
C ASP A 35 13.85 15.29 -25.34
N TYR A 36 13.58 14.65 -24.21
CA TYR A 36 12.24 14.42 -23.65
C TYR A 36 12.28 14.48 -22.12
N CYS A 37 11.23 14.99 -21.50
CA CYS A 37 11.05 14.94 -20.05
C CYS A 37 9.61 14.53 -19.75
N GLY A 38 9.44 13.51 -18.91
CA GLY A 38 8.13 13.16 -18.36
C GLY A 38 7.66 14.22 -17.38
N ILE A 39 6.37 14.57 -17.48
CA ILE A 39 5.66 15.40 -16.50
C ILE A 39 4.69 14.47 -15.76
N CYS A 40 4.82 14.43 -14.44
CA CYS A 40 3.89 13.72 -13.55
C CYS A 40 3.01 14.75 -12.83
N HIS A 41 1.89 14.30 -12.26
CA HIS A 41 1.00 15.18 -11.48
C HIS A 41 1.71 15.85 -10.30
N SER A 42 2.79 15.24 -9.80
CA SER A 42 3.65 15.83 -8.79
C SER A 42 4.35 17.12 -9.25
N ASP A 43 4.61 17.29 -10.54
CA ASP A 43 5.09 18.56 -11.09
C ASP A 43 4.00 19.64 -11.03
N LEU A 44 2.73 19.27 -11.27
CA LEU A 44 1.60 20.20 -11.17
C LEU A 44 1.37 20.62 -9.71
N SER A 45 1.37 19.68 -8.76
CA SER A 45 1.28 20.01 -7.34
C SER A 45 2.44 20.91 -6.87
N MET A 46 3.62 20.78 -7.48
CA MET A 46 4.75 21.68 -7.23
C MET A 46 4.58 23.04 -7.90
N ILE A 47 4.04 23.11 -9.12
CA ILE A 47 3.67 24.37 -9.78
C ILE A 47 2.61 25.11 -8.97
N ASP A 48 1.63 24.41 -8.41
CA ASP A 48 0.49 24.98 -7.69
C ASP A 48 0.77 25.26 -6.20
N ASN A 49 1.97 24.89 -5.72
CA ASN A 49 2.37 24.94 -4.31
C ASN A 49 1.38 24.24 -3.36
N GLU A 50 0.70 23.19 -3.82
CA GLU A 50 -0.31 22.49 -3.01
C GLU A 50 0.27 21.92 -1.72
N TRP A 51 1.58 21.67 -1.70
CA TRP A 51 2.29 21.13 -0.54
C TRP A 51 2.91 22.21 0.35
N GLY A 52 2.85 23.49 -0.06
CA GLY A 52 3.22 24.65 0.74
C GLY A 52 4.72 24.93 0.89
N PHE A 53 5.57 24.30 0.09
CA PHE A 53 7.04 24.45 0.15
C PHE A 53 7.73 24.59 -1.22
N SER A 54 6.97 24.78 -2.30
CA SER A 54 7.54 25.06 -3.63
C SER A 54 8.41 26.32 -3.59
N GLN A 55 9.54 26.29 -4.29
CA GLN A 55 10.34 27.47 -4.55
C GLN A 55 10.24 27.84 -6.02
N TYR A 56 10.00 29.12 -6.29
CA TYR A 56 9.86 29.67 -7.63
C TYR A 56 11.06 30.57 -7.96
N PRO A 57 11.50 30.65 -9.22
CA PRO A 57 10.95 29.99 -10.41
C PRO A 57 11.16 28.47 -10.40
N LEU A 58 10.08 27.72 -10.63
CA LEU A 58 10.05 26.26 -10.56
C LEU A 58 10.03 25.67 -11.95
N VAL A 59 11.10 24.95 -12.31
CA VAL A 59 11.17 24.16 -13.55
C VAL A 59 10.60 22.77 -13.28
N ALA A 60 9.51 22.44 -13.97
CA ALA A 60 8.83 21.16 -13.86
C ALA A 60 9.46 20.06 -14.72
N GLY A 61 9.29 18.80 -14.31
CA GLY A 61 9.69 17.60 -15.03
C GLY A 61 10.91 16.91 -14.41
N HIS A 62 10.81 15.60 -14.19
CA HIS A 62 11.78 14.86 -13.38
C HIS A 62 12.09 13.43 -13.87
N GLU A 63 11.66 13.10 -15.09
CA GLU A 63 11.94 11.84 -15.78
C GLU A 63 12.57 12.13 -17.15
N VAL A 64 13.86 12.48 -17.13
CA VAL A 64 14.54 13.06 -18.30
C VAL A 64 15.19 11.97 -19.14
N ILE A 65 15.00 12.05 -20.46
CA ILE A 65 15.85 11.38 -21.45
C ILE A 65 16.49 12.47 -22.29
N GLY A 66 17.81 12.40 -22.44
CA GLY A 66 18.54 13.38 -23.23
C GLY A 66 19.88 12.88 -23.70
N ARG A 67 20.71 13.83 -24.12
CA ARG A 67 22.09 13.57 -24.54
C ARG A 67 23.04 14.43 -23.75
N VAL A 68 24.16 13.85 -23.35
CA VAL A 68 25.24 14.59 -22.69
C VAL A 68 25.69 15.74 -23.60
N ALA A 69 25.49 16.97 -23.16
CA ALA A 69 25.89 18.19 -23.84
C ALA A 69 27.30 18.60 -23.43
N ALA A 70 27.61 18.49 -22.13
CA ALA A 70 28.91 18.78 -21.55
C ALA A 70 29.15 17.92 -20.30
N LEU A 71 30.42 17.74 -19.95
CA LEU A 71 30.85 17.00 -18.76
C LEU A 71 31.76 17.90 -17.95
N GLY A 72 31.50 17.98 -16.65
CA GLY A 72 32.42 18.59 -15.69
C GLY A 72 33.80 17.94 -15.74
N SER A 73 34.82 18.64 -15.27
CA SER A 73 36.22 18.21 -15.37
C SER A 73 36.50 16.83 -14.74
N ALA A 74 35.81 16.47 -13.66
CA ALA A 74 35.93 15.15 -13.01
C ALA A 74 34.97 14.11 -13.63
N ALA A 75 33.81 14.53 -14.14
CA ALA A 75 32.86 13.64 -14.81
C ALA A 75 33.38 13.05 -16.12
N GLN A 76 34.33 13.72 -16.79
CA GLN A 76 34.96 13.26 -18.04
C GLN A 76 35.66 11.90 -17.90
N ASP A 77 36.20 11.59 -16.72
CA ASP A 77 36.93 10.35 -16.47
C ASP A 77 36.02 9.20 -16.01
N LYS A 78 34.71 9.44 -15.86
CA LYS A 78 33.73 8.47 -15.29
C LYS A 78 32.92 7.69 -16.33
N GLY A 79 33.37 7.69 -17.59
CA GLY A 79 32.88 6.79 -18.64
C GLY A 79 31.68 7.28 -19.46
N LEU A 80 31.15 8.48 -19.18
CA LEU A 80 30.17 9.14 -20.04
C LEU A 80 30.87 9.92 -21.16
N LYS A 81 30.22 10.03 -22.33
CA LYS A 81 30.75 10.78 -23.48
C LYS A 81 29.77 11.84 -23.94
N VAL A 82 30.28 12.99 -24.40
CA VAL A 82 29.46 14.00 -25.08
C VAL A 82 28.73 13.38 -26.27
N GLY A 83 27.43 13.64 -26.38
CA GLY A 83 26.53 13.05 -27.37
C GLY A 83 25.90 11.70 -26.97
N GLN A 84 26.36 11.07 -25.89
CA GLN A 84 25.78 9.82 -25.37
C GLN A 84 24.36 10.05 -24.88
N ARG A 85 23.45 9.14 -25.23
CA ARG A 85 22.09 9.14 -24.70
C ARG A 85 22.10 8.68 -23.25
N VAL A 86 21.47 9.47 -22.38
CA VAL A 86 21.39 9.22 -20.94
C VAL A 86 19.97 9.44 -20.45
N GLY A 87 19.58 8.69 -19.42
CA GLY A 87 18.35 8.88 -18.68
C GLY A 87 18.67 9.37 -17.28
N ILE A 88 17.92 10.35 -16.78
CA ILE A 88 17.99 10.84 -15.41
C ILE A 88 16.71 10.38 -14.72
N GLY A 89 16.86 9.51 -13.74
CA GLY A 89 15.75 9.04 -12.91
C GLY A 89 15.47 9.97 -11.74
N TRP A 90 14.82 9.42 -10.73
CA TRP A 90 14.38 10.13 -9.53
C TRP A 90 15.51 10.77 -8.69
N THR A 91 16.73 10.25 -8.77
CA THR A 91 17.84 10.70 -7.92
C THR A 91 18.79 11.58 -8.71
N ALA A 92 18.80 12.88 -8.40
CA ALA A 92 19.71 13.84 -9.01
C ALA A 92 21.14 13.73 -8.45
N ARG A 93 21.28 13.37 -7.17
CA ARG A 93 22.58 13.22 -6.49
C ARG A 93 22.54 12.16 -5.40
N SER A 94 23.66 11.48 -5.22
CA SER A 94 23.94 10.58 -4.10
C SER A 94 25.36 10.84 -3.60
N CYS A 95 25.74 10.32 -2.42
CA CYS A 95 27.04 10.62 -1.81
C CYS A 95 28.23 9.97 -2.53
N GLY A 96 28.02 8.97 -3.39
CA GLY A 96 29.08 8.32 -4.17
C GLY A 96 30.08 7.46 -3.39
N HIS A 97 30.03 7.45 -2.05
CA HIS A 97 31.04 6.78 -1.21
C HIS A 97 30.48 5.81 -0.16
N CYS A 98 29.17 5.77 0.08
CA CYS A 98 28.58 4.75 0.96
C CYS A 98 28.46 3.40 0.25
N ASP A 99 28.29 2.31 0.99
CA ASP A 99 28.20 0.95 0.44
C ASP A 99 27.08 0.83 -0.61
N ALA A 100 25.95 1.50 -0.40
CA ALA A 100 24.86 1.56 -1.38
C ALA A 100 25.29 2.26 -2.68
N CYS A 101 26.02 3.38 -2.59
CA CYS A 101 26.52 4.10 -3.75
C CYS A 101 27.61 3.32 -4.50
N ILE A 102 28.54 2.69 -3.78
CA ILE A 102 29.64 1.90 -4.35
C ILE A 102 29.10 0.62 -5.02
N SER A 103 28.04 0.03 -4.47
CA SER A 103 27.37 -1.14 -5.06
C SER A 103 26.43 -0.80 -6.24
N GLY A 104 26.33 0.48 -6.65
CA GLY A 104 25.48 0.93 -7.74
C GLY A 104 24.01 1.14 -7.36
N ASN A 105 23.64 1.02 -6.09
CA ASN A 105 22.29 1.23 -5.55
C ASN A 105 22.11 2.66 -5.01
N GLN A 106 22.41 3.66 -5.82
CA GLN A 106 22.48 5.07 -5.43
C GLN A 106 21.14 5.66 -4.93
N ILE A 107 20.02 5.03 -5.29
CA ILE A 107 18.68 5.34 -4.75
C ILE A 107 18.60 5.09 -3.23
N ASN A 108 19.42 4.18 -2.71
CA ASN A 108 19.51 3.81 -1.30
C ASN A 108 20.69 4.49 -0.60
N CYS A 109 21.09 5.68 -1.07
CA CYS A 109 22.21 6.42 -0.50
C CYS A 109 22.02 6.63 1.02
N LEU A 110 22.93 6.08 1.81
CA LEU A 110 22.87 6.12 3.28
C LEU A 110 23.07 7.53 3.86
N GLU A 111 23.75 8.40 3.11
CA GLU A 111 24.01 9.79 3.49
C GLU A 111 23.00 10.78 2.85
N GLY A 112 21.89 10.25 2.33
CA GLY A 112 20.81 11.01 1.69
C GLY A 112 20.97 11.10 0.17
N ALA A 113 19.94 10.65 -0.55
CA ALA A 113 19.77 10.88 -1.97
C ALA A 113 18.98 12.18 -2.19
N VAL A 114 19.43 13.03 -3.11
CA VAL A 114 18.68 14.22 -3.52
C VAL A 114 17.65 13.77 -4.56
N PRO A 115 16.35 13.79 -4.23
CA PRO A 115 15.30 13.49 -5.17
C PRO A 115 15.18 14.60 -6.21
N THR A 116 14.50 14.32 -7.31
CA THR A 116 14.15 15.34 -8.29
C THR A 116 12.91 16.14 -7.89
N ILE A 117 11.99 15.60 -7.04
CA ILE A 117 10.85 16.30 -6.39
C ILE A 117 10.46 15.57 -5.05
N LEU A 118 9.92 16.16 -3.98
CA LEU A 118 9.41 15.42 -2.78
C LEU A 118 8.42 16.27 -1.96
N ASN A 119 7.38 15.81 -1.19
CA ASN A 119 6.70 14.51 -0.94
C ASN A 119 5.53 14.64 0.10
N ARG A 120 4.42 13.87 0.06
CA ARG A 120 3.59 13.40 1.23
C ARG A 120 2.67 12.17 0.94
N GLY A 121 3.00 10.99 1.51
CA GLY A 121 2.15 9.79 1.53
C GLY A 121 2.59 8.65 2.48
N GLY A 122 3.50 8.90 3.44
CA GLY A 122 4.35 7.89 4.10
C GLY A 122 3.84 7.17 5.35
N PHE A 123 2.78 7.64 5.99
CA PHE A 123 2.54 7.30 7.40
C PHE A 123 2.17 5.83 7.67
N GLY A 124 1.27 5.23 6.90
CA GLY A 124 0.93 3.81 7.06
C GLY A 124 2.13 2.88 6.83
N ALA A 125 2.98 3.20 5.85
CA ALA A 125 4.21 2.47 5.56
C ALA A 125 5.20 2.51 6.71
N MET A 126 5.43 3.70 7.26
CA MET A 126 6.32 3.94 8.39
C MET A 126 5.89 3.14 9.61
N LEU A 127 4.59 3.14 9.91
CA LEU A 127 4.04 2.36 11.01
C LEU A 127 4.23 0.85 10.78
N GLY A 128 3.89 0.35 9.58
CA GLY A 128 4.06 -1.05 9.23
C GLY A 128 5.52 -1.51 9.32
N ARG A 129 6.45 -0.66 8.87
CA ARG A 129 7.90 -0.93 8.92
C ARG A 129 8.44 -0.89 10.35
N LEU A 130 7.98 0.05 11.19
CA LEU A 130 8.30 0.06 12.62
C LEU A 130 7.82 -1.22 13.31
N ILE A 131 6.64 -1.74 12.96
CA ILE A 131 6.10 -2.97 13.54
C ILE A 131 6.87 -4.22 13.08
N SER A 132 7.32 -4.26 11.82
CA SER A 132 8.13 -5.38 11.31
C SER A 132 9.53 -5.39 11.89
N ASP A 133 10.22 -4.26 11.81
CA ASP A 133 11.68 -4.20 12.03
C ASP A 133 12.03 -4.14 13.52
N THR A 134 11.05 -3.88 14.39
CA THR A 134 11.22 -3.95 15.85
C THR A 134 10.87 -5.32 16.43
N GLY A 135 10.38 -6.27 15.63
CA GLY A 135 9.91 -7.57 16.11
C GLY A 135 8.56 -7.52 16.85
N ALA A 136 7.85 -6.39 16.80
CA ALA A 136 6.53 -6.25 17.42
C ALA A 136 5.52 -7.26 16.83
N ALA A 137 5.50 -7.43 15.50
CA ALA A 137 4.63 -8.45 14.87
C ALA A 137 4.97 -9.87 15.34
N GLN A 138 6.27 -10.19 15.50
CA GLN A 138 6.71 -11.47 16.03
C GLN A 138 6.23 -11.66 17.47
N ARG A 139 6.37 -10.63 18.33
CA ARG A 139 5.87 -10.66 19.71
C ARG A 139 4.37 -10.95 19.78
N ILE A 140 3.57 -10.31 18.94
CA ILE A 140 2.11 -10.49 18.89
C ILE A 140 1.80 -11.96 18.56
N ALA A 141 2.44 -12.47 17.52
CA ALA A 141 2.26 -13.85 17.07
C ALA A 141 2.66 -14.86 18.15
N THR A 142 3.89 -14.80 18.66
CA THR A 142 4.42 -15.77 19.65
C THR A 142 3.59 -15.77 20.92
N THR A 143 3.20 -14.59 21.42
CA THR A 143 2.37 -14.48 22.63
C THR A 143 0.99 -15.11 22.43
N LEU A 144 0.31 -14.81 21.32
CA LEU A 144 -1.02 -15.38 21.02
C LEU A 144 -0.96 -16.89 20.84
N ILE A 145 0.06 -17.41 20.16
CA ILE A 145 0.27 -18.85 19.98
C ILE A 145 0.46 -19.53 21.34
N ASN A 146 1.32 -18.97 22.21
CA ASN A 146 1.55 -19.51 23.55
C ASN A 146 0.31 -19.47 24.43
N THR A 147 -0.52 -18.43 24.29
CA THR A 147 -1.73 -18.24 25.09
C THR A 147 -2.87 -19.17 24.67
N PHE A 148 -3.12 -19.30 23.36
CA PHE A 148 -4.19 -20.16 22.84
C PHE A 148 -3.82 -21.64 22.88
N GLY A 149 -2.52 -21.95 22.87
CA GLY A 149 -1.98 -23.30 22.88
C GLY A 149 -2.21 -24.07 21.57
N LYS A 150 -1.60 -25.26 21.47
CA LYS A 150 -1.59 -26.07 20.24
C LYS A 150 -2.98 -26.39 19.68
N LYS A 151 -4.01 -26.51 20.55
CA LYS A 151 -5.39 -26.85 20.15
C LYS A 151 -6.10 -25.75 19.38
N ARG A 152 -5.72 -24.48 19.55
CA ARG A 152 -6.40 -23.32 18.94
C ARG A 152 -5.44 -22.44 18.14
N VAL A 153 -4.33 -23.00 17.67
CA VAL A 153 -3.29 -22.24 16.96
C VAL A 153 -3.79 -21.57 15.69
N GLN A 154 -4.76 -22.16 14.98
CA GLN A 154 -5.38 -21.52 13.82
C GLN A 154 -6.03 -20.18 14.16
N TRP A 155 -6.72 -20.10 15.30
CA TRP A 155 -7.36 -18.85 15.74
C TRP A 155 -6.35 -17.83 16.21
N ALA A 156 -5.27 -18.26 16.86
CA ALA A 156 -4.16 -17.37 17.19
C ALA A 156 -3.60 -16.72 15.93
N LEU A 157 -3.36 -17.51 14.87
CA LEU A 157 -2.81 -17.01 13.61
C LEU A 157 -3.78 -16.16 12.79
N VAL A 158 -5.08 -16.44 12.84
CA VAL A 158 -6.10 -15.56 12.27
C VAL A 158 -6.06 -14.20 12.95
N ILE A 159 -6.06 -14.17 14.29
CA ILE A 159 -6.03 -12.91 15.06
C ILE A 159 -4.72 -12.16 14.79
N THR A 160 -3.59 -12.87 14.77
CA THR A 160 -2.29 -12.28 14.39
C THR A 160 -2.34 -11.70 12.98
N GLY A 161 -2.84 -12.44 11.99
CA GLY A 161 -2.95 -11.97 10.61
C GLY A 161 -3.85 -10.74 10.46
N LEU A 162 -4.96 -10.66 11.21
CA LEU A 162 -5.83 -9.47 11.24
C LEU A 162 -5.12 -8.27 11.87
N ILE A 163 -4.51 -8.44 13.04
CA ILE A 163 -3.82 -7.34 13.75
C ILE A 163 -2.65 -6.81 12.92
N VAL A 164 -1.84 -7.71 12.37
CA VAL A 164 -0.65 -7.36 11.58
C VAL A 164 -1.07 -6.80 10.21
N GLY A 165 -2.07 -7.40 9.57
CA GLY A 165 -2.57 -6.95 8.27
C GLY A 165 -3.18 -5.55 8.30
N LEU A 166 -3.72 -5.10 9.44
CA LEU A 166 -4.26 -3.74 9.58
C LEU A 166 -3.18 -2.66 9.50
N ALA A 167 -1.95 -3.01 9.87
CA ALA A 167 -0.83 -2.07 9.92
C ALA A 167 0.20 -2.27 8.80
N MET A 168 0.19 -3.44 8.15
CA MET A 168 1.25 -3.85 7.21
C MET A 168 0.69 -4.29 5.87
N PHE A 169 1.52 -4.18 4.83
CA PHE A 169 1.24 -4.75 3.52
C PHE A 169 1.17 -6.27 3.55
N PHE A 170 0.39 -6.84 2.64
CA PHE A 170 0.19 -8.27 2.53
C PHE A 170 1.52 -9.02 2.40
N GLU A 171 2.39 -8.61 1.46
CA GLU A 171 3.64 -9.30 1.16
C GLU A 171 4.61 -9.26 2.34
N VAL A 172 4.72 -8.10 3.00
CA VAL A 172 5.59 -7.91 4.16
C VAL A 172 5.07 -8.71 5.35
N GLY A 173 3.77 -8.62 5.64
CA GLY A 173 3.14 -9.39 6.71
C GLY A 173 3.22 -10.90 6.47
N PHE A 174 3.05 -11.34 5.22
CA PHE A 174 3.18 -12.74 4.82
C PHE A 174 4.59 -13.25 5.09
N VAL A 175 5.62 -12.57 4.56
CA VAL A 175 7.02 -12.98 4.70
C VAL A 175 7.48 -12.94 6.16
N LEU A 176 6.96 -12.01 6.96
CA LEU A 176 7.31 -11.87 8.37
C LEU A 176 6.68 -12.94 9.27
N LEU A 177 5.43 -13.32 9.01
CA LEU A 177 4.70 -14.24 9.88
C LEU A 177 4.90 -15.70 9.50
N LEU A 178 5.20 -15.98 8.24
CA LEU A 178 5.41 -17.34 7.76
C LEU A 178 6.53 -18.13 8.48
N PRO A 179 7.67 -17.54 8.87
CA PRO A 179 8.67 -18.26 9.64
C PRO A 179 8.12 -18.79 10.96
N LEU A 180 7.21 -18.05 11.59
CA LEU A 180 6.53 -18.48 12.81
C LEU A 180 5.56 -19.62 12.52
N VAL A 181 4.87 -19.59 11.38
CA VAL A 181 4.07 -20.73 10.91
C VAL A 181 4.96 -21.97 10.78
N PHE A 182 6.16 -21.84 10.21
CA PHE A 182 7.08 -22.97 10.11
C PHE A 182 7.56 -23.46 11.48
N THR A 183 7.90 -22.58 12.41
CA THR A 183 8.26 -22.94 13.79
C THR A 183 7.12 -23.69 14.50
N ILE A 184 5.87 -23.27 14.30
CA ILE A 184 4.70 -23.96 14.82
C ILE A 184 4.56 -25.34 14.20
N VAL A 185 4.66 -25.46 12.88
CA VAL A 185 4.55 -26.74 12.16
C VAL A 185 5.61 -27.71 12.68
N ALA A 186 6.86 -27.26 12.80
CA ALA A 186 7.97 -28.06 13.32
C ALA A 186 7.77 -28.50 14.79
N SER A 187 7.22 -27.64 15.64
CA SER A 187 7.05 -27.93 17.09
C SER A 187 5.72 -28.60 17.47
N SER A 188 4.70 -28.50 16.62
CA SER A 188 3.37 -29.06 16.85
C SER A 188 3.07 -30.31 16.02
N GLY A 189 3.81 -30.55 14.93
CA GLY A 189 3.54 -31.62 13.98
C GLY A 189 2.27 -31.40 13.16
N LEU A 190 1.67 -30.20 13.22
CA LEU A 190 0.47 -29.86 12.45
C LEU A 190 0.82 -29.61 10.97
N PRO A 191 -0.12 -29.89 10.04
CA PRO A 191 0.09 -29.62 8.62
C PRO A 191 0.33 -28.12 8.33
N LEU A 192 1.24 -27.80 7.42
CA LEU A 192 1.60 -26.45 7.01
C LEU A 192 0.41 -25.68 6.42
N LEU A 193 -0.34 -26.26 5.48
CA LEU A 193 -1.49 -25.56 4.88
C LEU A 193 -2.60 -25.34 5.91
N TYR A 194 -2.76 -26.28 6.86
CA TYR A 194 -3.72 -26.16 7.95
C TYR A 194 -3.42 -24.95 8.84
N VAL A 195 -2.15 -24.67 9.09
CA VAL A 195 -1.72 -23.57 9.97
C VAL A 195 -1.57 -22.25 9.21
N GLY A 196 -0.98 -22.28 8.02
CA GLY A 196 -0.65 -21.08 7.25
C GLY A 196 -1.83 -20.45 6.51
N VAL A 197 -2.73 -21.22 5.90
CA VAL A 197 -3.84 -20.66 5.11
C VAL A 197 -4.76 -19.72 5.91
N PRO A 198 -5.16 -20.04 7.16
CA PRO A 198 -5.92 -19.10 7.99
C PRO A 198 -5.26 -17.74 8.20
N MET A 199 -3.93 -17.72 8.38
CA MET A 199 -3.15 -16.49 8.52
C MET A 199 -3.14 -15.69 7.22
N VAL A 200 -2.88 -16.37 6.10
CA VAL A 200 -2.80 -15.74 4.77
C VAL A 200 -4.16 -15.16 4.36
N ALA A 201 -5.25 -15.88 4.62
CA ALA A 201 -6.60 -15.39 4.39
C ALA A 201 -6.90 -14.12 5.21
N ALA A 202 -6.49 -14.08 6.49
CA ALA A 202 -6.65 -12.90 7.33
C ALA A 202 -5.89 -11.67 6.79
N LEU A 203 -4.65 -11.87 6.32
CA LEU A 203 -3.85 -10.81 5.69
C LEU A 203 -4.49 -10.31 4.39
N SER A 204 -4.94 -11.23 3.52
CA SER A 204 -5.56 -10.87 2.24
C SER A 204 -6.88 -10.12 2.41
N VAL A 205 -7.76 -10.59 3.30
CA VAL A 205 -9.03 -9.90 3.60
C VAL A 205 -8.77 -8.48 4.11
N THR A 206 -7.81 -8.31 5.00
CA THR A 206 -7.47 -6.99 5.55
C THR A 206 -6.91 -6.06 4.47
N HIS A 207 -6.04 -6.58 3.61
CA HIS A 207 -5.44 -5.86 2.47
C HIS A 207 -6.50 -5.28 1.52
N CYS A 208 -7.57 -6.04 1.26
CA CYS A 208 -8.58 -5.66 0.28
C CYS A 208 -9.80 -4.94 0.86
N PHE A 209 -10.13 -5.12 2.14
CA PHE A 209 -11.41 -4.63 2.69
C PHE A 209 -11.25 -3.44 3.64
N LEU A 210 -10.13 -3.33 4.37
CA LEU A 210 -10.07 -2.48 5.56
C LEU A 210 -9.14 -1.26 5.38
N PRO A 211 -9.66 -0.02 5.41
CA PRO A 211 -8.86 1.15 5.73
C PRO A 211 -8.22 0.98 7.13
N PRO A 212 -7.01 1.49 7.42
CA PRO A 212 -6.20 2.43 6.64
C PRO A 212 -5.31 1.77 5.59
N HIS A 213 -5.56 0.51 5.21
CA HIS A 213 -4.76 -0.14 4.17
C HIS A 213 -4.81 0.70 2.87
N PRO A 214 -3.68 0.93 2.16
CA PRO A 214 -3.63 1.93 1.10
C PRO A 214 -4.60 1.72 -0.06
N GLY A 215 -4.85 0.46 -0.45
CA GLY A 215 -5.83 0.13 -1.51
C GLY A 215 -7.24 0.60 -1.16
N PRO A 216 -7.88 0.06 -0.10
CA PRO A 216 -9.19 0.50 0.38
C PRO A 216 -9.27 2.00 0.65
N THR A 217 -8.21 2.59 1.20
CA THR A 217 -8.14 4.03 1.49
C THR A 217 -8.18 4.86 0.21
N ALA A 218 -7.41 4.48 -0.81
CA ALA A 218 -7.40 5.18 -2.10
C ALA A 218 -8.75 5.11 -2.81
N ILE A 219 -9.40 3.94 -2.82
CA ILE A 219 -10.72 3.75 -3.42
C ILE A 219 -11.74 4.64 -2.70
N ALA A 220 -11.70 4.67 -1.36
CA ALA A 220 -12.57 5.53 -0.56
C ALA A 220 -12.35 7.02 -0.87
N THR A 221 -11.10 7.46 -1.07
CA THR A 221 -10.83 8.83 -1.52
C THR A 221 -11.40 9.10 -2.92
N ILE A 222 -11.25 8.17 -3.86
CA ILE A 222 -11.76 8.33 -5.23
C ILE A 222 -13.29 8.45 -5.26
N PHE A 223 -13.98 7.61 -4.47
CA PHE A 223 -15.43 7.58 -4.34
C PHE A 223 -15.99 8.61 -3.35
N GLU A 224 -15.13 9.40 -2.70
CA GLU A 224 -15.52 10.34 -1.64
C GLU A 224 -16.29 9.64 -0.50
N ALA A 225 -15.96 8.38 -0.23
CA ALA A 225 -16.57 7.56 0.80
C ALA A 225 -16.01 7.90 2.18
N ASN A 226 -16.87 7.85 3.20
CA ASN A 226 -16.43 7.99 4.58
C ASN A 226 -15.58 6.79 5.01
N LEU A 227 -14.32 7.05 5.38
CA LEU A 227 -13.35 6.02 5.76
C LEU A 227 -13.71 5.30 7.07
N GLY A 228 -14.33 6.00 8.02
CA GLY A 228 -14.80 5.42 9.28
C GLY A 228 -15.94 4.42 9.06
N THR A 229 -16.97 4.82 8.29
CA THR A 229 -18.08 3.93 7.92
C THR A 229 -17.60 2.75 7.08
N THR A 230 -16.70 3.01 6.13
CA THR A 230 -16.07 1.95 5.30
C THR A 230 -15.33 0.93 6.17
N LEU A 231 -14.55 1.39 7.15
CA LEU A 231 -13.88 0.52 8.12
C LEU A 231 -14.89 -0.31 8.92
N LEU A 232 -15.97 0.30 9.42
CA LEU A 232 -16.98 -0.40 10.22
C LEU A 232 -17.66 -1.52 9.41
N TYR A 233 -18.15 -1.20 8.20
CA TYR A 233 -18.77 -2.19 7.31
C TYR A 233 -17.76 -3.27 6.88
N GLY A 234 -16.53 -2.87 6.58
CA GLY A 234 -15.44 -3.79 6.24
C GLY A 234 -15.12 -4.76 7.37
N LEU A 235 -15.10 -4.31 8.63
CA LEU A 235 -14.85 -5.17 9.80
C LEU A 235 -15.97 -6.21 9.98
N ILE A 236 -17.23 -5.82 9.73
CA ILE A 236 -18.38 -6.73 9.79
C ILE A 236 -18.25 -7.84 8.75
N ILE A 237 -17.81 -7.51 7.52
CA ILE A 237 -17.65 -8.47 6.42
C ILE A 237 -16.37 -9.31 6.58
N THR A 238 -15.32 -8.75 7.16
CA THR A 238 -14.02 -9.41 7.36
C THR A 238 -14.16 -10.68 8.20
N ILE A 239 -14.92 -10.63 9.29
CA ILE A 239 -15.06 -11.77 10.23
C ILE A 239 -15.60 -13.04 9.54
N PRO A 240 -16.80 -13.04 8.91
CA PRO A 240 -17.30 -14.23 8.23
C PRO A 240 -16.42 -14.65 7.06
N THR A 241 -15.84 -13.69 6.34
CA THR A 241 -14.96 -13.97 5.18
C THR A 241 -13.72 -14.74 5.59
N VAL A 242 -13.01 -14.30 6.64
CA VAL A 242 -11.79 -14.97 7.14
C VAL A 242 -12.10 -16.34 7.71
N ILE A 243 -13.24 -16.52 8.38
CA ILE A 243 -13.64 -17.83 8.92
C ILE A 243 -13.82 -18.85 7.78
N VAL A 244 -14.49 -18.44 6.70
CA VAL A 244 -14.76 -19.30 5.55
C VAL A 244 -13.49 -19.56 4.73
N ALA A 245 -12.78 -18.52 4.31
CA ALA A 245 -11.61 -18.63 3.45
C ALA A 245 -10.35 -19.12 4.19
N GLY A 246 -10.31 -19.01 5.51
CA GLY A 246 -9.18 -19.41 6.35
C GLY A 246 -9.39 -20.77 7.03
N PRO A 247 -9.79 -20.82 8.32
CA PRO A 247 -9.90 -22.07 9.08
C PRO A 247 -10.80 -23.14 8.44
N LEU A 248 -11.95 -22.77 7.87
CA LEU A 248 -12.86 -23.75 7.26
C LEU A 248 -12.28 -24.30 5.94
N PHE A 249 -11.80 -23.43 5.06
CA PHE A 249 -11.20 -23.83 3.79
C PHE A 249 -9.92 -24.66 3.99
N SER A 250 -9.07 -24.30 4.96
CA SER A 250 -7.81 -25.00 5.24
C SER A 250 -7.98 -26.51 5.50
N LYS A 251 -9.13 -26.93 6.04
CA LYS A 251 -9.45 -28.35 6.28
C LYS A 251 -9.58 -29.16 4.99
N LEU A 252 -10.01 -28.52 3.89
CA LEU A 252 -10.15 -29.15 2.58
C LEU A 252 -8.80 -29.28 1.84
N LEU A 253 -7.75 -28.64 2.36
CA LEU A 253 -6.44 -28.58 1.74
C LEU A 253 -5.48 -29.67 2.20
N ALA A 254 -5.88 -30.53 3.15
CA ALA A 254 -5.05 -31.62 3.68
C ALA A 254 -4.47 -32.54 2.59
N ARG A 255 -5.12 -32.66 1.43
CA ARG A 255 -4.65 -33.45 0.28
C ARG A 255 -3.50 -32.83 -0.51
N PHE A 256 -3.23 -31.53 -0.33
CA PHE A 256 -2.16 -30.79 -1.00
C PHE A 256 -0.98 -30.51 -0.06
N GLU A 257 -1.01 -31.12 1.13
CA GLU A 257 -0.04 -30.90 2.17
C GLU A 257 1.38 -31.31 1.74
N LYS A 258 2.36 -30.47 2.06
CA LYS A 258 3.76 -30.70 1.72
C LYS A 258 4.67 -30.28 2.86
N ALA A 259 5.84 -30.91 2.91
CA ALA A 259 6.89 -30.49 3.82
C ALA A 259 7.31 -29.04 3.50
N PRO A 260 7.57 -28.21 4.53
CA PRO A 260 8.16 -26.89 4.35
C PRO A 260 9.44 -26.99 3.50
N PRO A 261 9.70 -26.03 2.59
CA PRO A 261 10.89 -26.06 1.77
C PRO A 261 12.18 -26.04 2.61
N GLU A 262 13.15 -26.89 2.27
CA GLU A 262 14.47 -26.90 2.89
C GLU A 262 15.22 -25.59 2.55
N GLY A 263 15.88 -24.97 3.53
CA GLY A 263 16.69 -23.76 3.31
C GLY A 263 15.93 -22.42 3.29
N LEU A 264 14.59 -22.41 3.27
CA LEU A 264 13.77 -21.20 3.49
C LEU A 264 13.66 -20.82 4.99
N PHE A 265 14.27 -21.64 5.85
CA PHE A 265 14.34 -21.51 7.30
C PHE A 265 15.52 -20.64 7.76
N ASN A 266 15.72 -19.47 7.16
CA ASN A 266 16.66 -18.51 7.73
C ASN A 266 16.25 -17.02 7.61
N PRO A 267 15.09 -16.63 8.13
CA PRO A 267 14.78 -15.23 8.41
C PRO A 267 15.24 -14.83 9.83
N HIS A 268 15.53 -13.55 10.02
CA HIS A 268 15.90 -12.97 11.31
C HIS A 268 14.71 -13.08 12.30
N LEU A 269 14.70 -14.10 13.14
CA LEU A 269 13.82 -14.16 14.30
C LEU A 269 14.41 -13.29 15.39
N PHE A 270 13.64 -12.30 15.85
CA PHE A 270 14.06 -11.44 16.95
C PHE A 270 14.16 -12.25 18.24
N SER A 271 15.20 -11.98 19.02
CA SER A 271 15.35 -12.54 20.35
C SER A 271 14.32 -11.96 21.33
N GLU A 272 14.09 -12.65 22.44
CA GLU A 272 13.16 -12.19 23.49
C GLU A 272 13.55 -10.83 24.07
N GLU A 273 14.84 -10.49 24.07
CA GLU A 273 15.39 -9.24 24.59
C GLU A 273 15.22 -8.07 23.60
N GLU A 274 15.21 -8.36 22.29
CA GLU A 274 15.01 -7.36 21.24
C GLU A 274 13.54 -7.01 21.01
N MET A 275 12.63 -7.94 21.31
CA MET A 275 11.20 -7.75 21.04
C MET A 275 10.51 -6.87 22.09
N PRO A 276 9.71 -5.87 21.67
CA PRO A 276 8.95 -5.01 22.59
C PRO A 276 7.87 -5.81 23.33
N SER A 277 7.25 -5.21 24.35
CA SER A 277 6.18 -5.87 25.11
C SER A 277 4.95 -6.14 24.24
N PHE A 278 4.20 -7.19 24.57
CA PHE A 278 3.00 -7.60 23.84
C PHE A 278 1.95 -6.49 23.73
N TRP A 279 1.64 -5.82 24.85
CA TRP A 279 0.65 -4.76 24.88
C TRP A 279 1.08 -3.51 24.10
N ASN A 280 2.37 -3.15 24.15
CA ASN A 280 2.89 -2.05 23.32
C ASN A 280 2.80 -2.41 21.83
N SER A 281 3.09 -3.65 21.47
CA SER A 281 3.05 -4.14 20.09
C SER A 281 1.62 -4.10 19.53
N ILE A 282 0.63 -4.61 20.27
CA ILE A 282 -0.78 -4.55 19.87
C ILE A 282 -1.26 -3.10 19.79
N PHE A 283 -0.95 -2.29 20.80
CA PHE A 283 -1.42 -0.92 20.84
C PHE A 283 -0.89 -0.10 19.66
N ALA A 284 0.40 -0.21 19.35
CA ALA A 284 0.99 0.46 18.19
C ALA A 284 0.36 0.03 16.85
N ALA A 285 0.04 -1.26 16.70
CA ALA A 285 -0.58 -1.78 15.48
C ALA A 285 -2.04 -1.35 15.30
N VAL A 286 -2.82 -1.33 16.39
CA VAL A 286 -4.29 -1.20 16.32
C VAL A 286 -4.78 0.23 16.62
N ILE A 287 -3.93 1.10 17.18
CA ILE A 287 -4.35 2.46 17.56
C ILE A 287 -4.97 3.29 16.41
N PRO A 288 -4.47 3.30 15.15
CA PRO A 288 -5.12 4.08 14.11
C PRO A 288 -6.56 3.61 13.89
N VAL A 289 -6.77 2.30 13.89
CA VAL A 289 -8.06 1.64 13.68
C VAL A 289 -9.02 1.94 14.82
N ILE A 290 -8.54 1.97 16.08
CA ILE A 290 -9.35 2.34 17.24
C ILE A 290 -9.83 3.79 17.10
N LEU A 291 -8.93 4.72 16.77
CA LEU A 291 -9.27 6.13 16.60
C LEU A 291 -10.30 6.33 15.46
N MET A 292 -10.09 5.66 14.32
CA MET A 292 -11.01 5.69 13.18
C MET A 292 -12.38 5.07 13.52
N ALA A 293 -12.41 3.95 14.24
CA ALA A 293 -13.66 3.30 14.63
C ALA A 293 -14.46 4.15 15.62
N ILE A 294 -13.81 4.80 16.59
CA ILE A 294 -14.47 5.71 17.52
C ILE A 294 -15.07 6.90 16.75
N ALA A 295 -14.32 7.49 15.81
CA ALA A 295 -14.83 8.56 14.96
C ALA A 295 -16.06 8.14 14.17
N ALA A 296 -16.04 6.95 13.56
CA ALA A 296 -17.18 6.39 12.83
C ALA A 296 -18.42 6.24 13.72
N VAL A 297 -18.25 5.71 14.93
CA VAL A 297 -19.36 5.57 15.90
C VAL A 297 -19.90 6.93 16.31
N CYS A 298 -19.04 7.91 16.58
CA CYS A 298 -19.45 9.28 16.91
C CYS A 298 -20.22 9.95 15.75
N GLU A 299 -19.80 9.72 14.51
CA GLU A 299 -20.47 10.25 13.32
C GLU A 299 -21.90 9.71 13.17
N ILE A 300 -22.10 8.42 13.43
CA ILE A 300 -23.41 7.76 13.33
C ILE A 300 -24.33 8.13 14.49
N THR A 301 -23.78 8.39 15.69
CA THR A 301 -24.57 8.57 16.92
C THR A 301 -24.79 10.02 17.32
N LEU A 302 -23.93 10.96 16.92
CA LEU A 302 -23.97 12.36 17.37
C LEU A 302 -24.28 13.33 16.22
N PRO A 303 -25.00 14.44 16.47
CA PRO A 303 -25.24 15.47 15.47
C PRO A 303 -23.97 16.28 15.15
N LYS A 304 -23.84 16.78 13.90
CA LYS A 304 -22.68 17.54 13.39
C LYS A 304 -22.28 18.77 14.22
N THR A 305 -23.18 19.31 15.02
CA THR A 305 -22.94 20.49 15.87
C THR A 305 -22.28 20.15 17.22
N ASN A 306 -22.14 18.87 17.56
CA ASN A 306 -21.59 18.45 18.84
C ASN A 306 -20.06 18.53 18.85
N ALA A 307 -19.47 19.26 19.80
CA ALA A 307 -18.03 19.42 19.93
C ALA A 307 -17.28 18.08 20.13
N VAL A 308 -17.90 17.11 20.80
CA VAL A 308 -17.33 15.77 20.99
C VAL A 308 -17.19 15.05 19.66
N ARG A 309 -18.20 15.16 18.78
CA ARG A 309 -18.15 14.58 17.44
C ARG A 309 -17.02 15.18 16.61
N VAL A 310 -16.92 16.51 16.56
CA VAL A 310 -15.87 17.22 15.78
C VAL A 310 -14.47 16.82 16.25
N PHE A 311 -14.27 16.68 17.56
CA PHE A 311 -12.99 16.23 18.11
C PHE A 311 -12.64 14.80 17.68
N PHE A 312 -13.58 13.86 17.79
CA PHE A 312 -13.34 12.46 17.40
C PHE A 312 -13.18 12.31 15.89
N GLU A 313 -13.95 13.04 15.08
CA GLU A 313 -13.78 13.09 13.61
C GLU A 313 -12.39 13.61 13.22
N PHE A 314 -11.84 14.59 13.94
CA PHE A 314 -10.49 15.09 13.70
C PHE A 314 -9.42 14.05 14.02
N ILE A 315 -9.43 13.45 15.22
CA ILE A 315 -8.38 12.50 15.61
C ILE A 315 -8.51 11.14 14.91
N GLY A 316 -9.72 10.77 14.49
CA GLY A 316 -9.99 9.57 13.70
C GLY A 316 -9.90 9.80 12.20
N ASN A 317 -9.58 11.00 11.75
CA ASN A 317 -9.16 11.21 10.36
C ASN A 317 -7.94 10.31 10.08
N PRO A 318 -7.90 9.52 9.00
CA PRO A 318 -6.83 8.54 8.80
C PRO A 318 -5.42 9.12 8.77
N ALA A 319 -5.23 10.32 8.22
CA ALA A 319 -3.92 10.96 8.23
C ALA A 319 -3.47 11.32 9.65
N VAL A 320 -4.40 11.85 10.47
CA VAL A 320 -4.14 12.23 11.87
C VAL A 320 -3.96 10.97 12.73
N ALA A 321 -4.81 9.96 12.57
CA ALA A 321 -4.76 8.71 13.31
C ALA A 321 -3.43 7.95 13.05
N LEU A 322 -3.01 7.87 11.79
CA LEU A 322 -1.72 7.27 11.42
C LEU A 322 -0.53 8.09 11.93
N PHE A 323 -0.62 9.42 11.87
CA PHE A 323 0.43 10.30 12.42
C PHE A 323 0.61 10.11 13.93
N ILE A 324 -0.49 10.10 14.68
CA ILE A 324 -0.48 9.80 16.12
C ILE A 324 0.14 8.43 16.39
N ALA A 325 -0.25 7.42 15.60
CA ALA A 325 0.26 6.06 15.75
C ALA A 325 1.77 5.97 15.51
N ILE A 326 2.31 6.67 14.51
CA ILE A 326 3.75 6.71 14.25
C ILE A 326 4.51 7.35 15.39
N ILE A 327 4.03 8.49 15.90
CA ILE A 327 4.67 9.14 17.06
C ILE A 327 4.75 8.15 18.21
N ILE A 328 3.64 7.47 18.52
CA ILE A 328 3.59 6.47 19.58
C ILE A 328 4.54 5.29 19.27
N ALA A 329 4.57 4.79 18.04
CA ALA A 329 5.43 3.68 17.64
C ALA A 329 6.93 4.04 17.72
N ILE A 330 7.33 5.25 17.28
CA ILE A 330 8.70 5.77 17.39
C ILE A 330 9.16 5.76 18.84
N PHE A 331 8.32 6.24 19.76
CA PHE A 331 8.69 6.29 21.18
C PHE A 331 8.63 4.91 21.86
N THR A 332 7.58 4.13 21.60
CA THR A 332 7.31 2.88 22.34
C THR A 332 8.03 1.67 21.77
N LEU A 333 8.05 1.50 20.45
CA LEU A 333 8.69 0.37 19.76
C LEU A 333 10.13 0.69 19.34
N GLY A 334 10.44 1.96 19.07
CA GLY A 334 11.79 2.42 18.74
C GLY A 334 12.61 2.72 20.00
N ARG A 335 12.49 3.95 20.51
CA ARG A 335 13.40 4.52 21.52
C ARG A 335 13.38 3.77 22.85
N ARG A 336 12.18 3.42 23.36
CA ARG A 336 12.00 2.71 24.63
C ARG A 336 12.43 1.24 24.56
N ASN A 337 12.59 0.71 23.34
CA ASN A 337 13.06 -0.65 23.08
C ASN A 337 14.58 -0.70 22.78
N GLY A 338 15.34 0.32 23.22
CA GLY A 338 16.80 0.33 23.16
C GLY A 338 17.42 0.89 21.88
N ARG A 339 16.62 1.27 20.86
CA ARG A 339 17.15 1.81 19.59
C ARG A 339 17.60 3.27 19.70
N THR A 340 18.58 3.65 18.88
CA THR A 340 19.02 5.04 18.73
C THR A 340 18.07 5.82 17.83
N VAL A 341 18.19 7.16 17.82
CA VAL A 341 17.34 8.00 16.96
C VAL A 341 17.66 7.75 15.49
N GLU A 342 18.93 7.58 15.16
CA GLU A 342 19.44 7.29 13.82
C GLU A 342 18.82 6.00 13.27
N GLN A 343 18.87 4.91 14.04
CA GLN A 343 18.26 3.64 13.65
C GLN A 343 16.75 3.75 13.41
N VAL A 344 16.05 4.57 14.21
CA VAL A 344 14.61 4.78 14.01
C VAL A 344 14.35 5.62 12.76
N MET A 345 15.18 6.62 12.48
CA MET A 345 15.10 7.40 11.24
C MET A 345 15.35 6.53 10.01
N ASP A 346 16.32 5.61 10.06
CA ASP A 346 16.62 4.70 8.94
C ASP A 346 15.40 3.81 8.62
N ILE A 347 14.79 3.19 9.64
CA ILE A 347 13.59 2.35 9.47
C ILE A 347 12.44 3.15 8.84
N VAL A 348 12.20 4.37 9.34
CA VAL A 348 11.16 5.26 8.83
C VAL A 348 11.48 5.71 7.40
N GLY A 349 12.74 6.00 7.08
CA GLY A 349 13.21 6.41 5.76
C GLY A 349 13.04 5.30 4.71
N GLU A 350 13.47 4.08 5.02
CA GLU A 350 13.34 2.91 4.14
C GLU A 350 11.88 2.59 3.80
N SER A 351 10.95 2.87 4.72
CA SER A 351 9.53 2.61 4.51
C SER A 351 8.91 3.42 3.36
N ILE A 352 9.49 4.58 3.01
CA ILE A 352 9.01 5.44 1.93
C ILE A 352 9.21 4.76 0.58
N GLY A 353 10.35 4.08 0.38
CA GLY A 353 10.64 3.34 -0.84
C GLY A 353 9.62 2.22 -1.09
N ALA A 354 9.16 1.56 -0.02
CA ALA A 354 8.21 0.45 -0.09
C ALA A 354 6.82 0.85 -0.62
N ILE A 355 6.42 2.12 -0.49
CA ILE A 355 5.10 2.60 -0.95
C ILE A 355 5.12 3.44 -2.22
N ALA A 356 6.31 3.72 -2.77
CA ALA A 356 6.44 4.54 -3.97
C ALA A 356 5.55 4.03 -5.10
N MET A 357 5.56 2.70 -5.35
CA MET A 357 4.72 2.06 -6.37
C MET A 357 3.22 2.29 -6.14
N ILE A 358 2.76 2.24 -4.90
CA ILE A 358 1.34 2.45 -4.55
C ILE A 358 0.96 3.90 -4.81
N VAL A 359 1.81 4.85 -4.40
CA VAL A 359 1.60 6.28 -4.68
C VAL A 359 1.51 6.53 -6.20
N PHE A 360 2.38 5.91 -7.00
CA PHE A 360 2.32 6.00 -8.46
C PHE A 360 1.03 5.41 -9.05
N ILE A 361 0.56 4.26 -8.55
CA ILE A 361 -0.69 3.65 -9.00
C ILE A 361 -1.89 4.54 -8.65
N ILE A 362 -1.91 5.14 -7.45
CA ILE A 362 -2.96 6.08 -7.04
C ILE A 362 -2.95 7.32 -7.94
N ALA A 363 -1.77 7.91 -8.17
CA ALA A 363 -1.61 9.06 -9.05
C ALA A 363 -2.06 8.75 -10.48
N GLY A 364 -1.63 7.61 -11.03
CA GLY A 364 -2.06 7.13 -12.35
C GLY A 364 -3.56 6.85 -12.42
N GLY A 365 -4.14 6.27 -11.37
CA GLY A 365 -5.58 6.05 -11.23
C GLY A 365 -6.37 7.36 -11.18
N GLY A 366 -5.86 8.37 -10.48
CA GLY A 366 -6.45 9.72 -10.43
C GLY A 366 -6.41 10.43 -11.79
N ALA A 367 -5.27 10.36 -12.48
CA ALA A 367 -5.15 10.88 -13.85
C ALA A 367 -6.09 10.16 -14.83
N PHE A 368 -6.15 8.83 -14.75
CA PHE A 368 -7.05 8.01 -15.57
C PHE A 368 -8.53 8.30 -15.28
N LYS A 369 -8.91 8.48 -14.00
CA LYS A 369 -10.23 8.98 -13.59
C LYS A 369 -10.56 10.28 -14.34
N GLN A 370 -9.65 11.26 -14.34
CA GLN A 370 -9.93 12.56 -14.97
C GLN A 370 -10.12 12.42 -16.49
N VAL A 371 -9.31 11.59 -17.17
CA VAL A 371 -9.51 11.27 -18.60
C VAL A 371 -10.88 10.64 -18.85
N LEU A 372 -11.35 9.74 -17.99
CA LEU A 372 -12.69 9.13 -18.14
C LEU A 372 -13.84 10.11 -17.90
N VAL A 373 -13.65 11.06 -16.99
CA VAL A 373 -14.61 12.14 -16.74
C VAL A 373 -14.66 13.07 -17.97
N ASP A 374 -13.50 13.53 -18.44
CA ASP A 374 -13.38 14.51 -19.53
C ASP A 374 -13.77 13.93 -20.89
N SER A 375 -13.52 12.64 -21.13
CA SER A 375 -13.92 11.93 -22.36
C SER A 375 -15.43 11.67 -22.44
N GLY A 376 -16.20 11.96 -21.39
CA GLY A 376 -17.64 11.72 -21.35
C GLY A 376 -18.04 10.25 -21.26
N VAL A 377 -17.09 9.34 -20.99
CA VAL A 377 -17.38 7.90 -20.78
C VAL A 377 -18.38 7.70 -19.63
N GLY A 378 -18.36 8.58 -18.62
CA GLY A 378 -19.35 8.57 -17.55
C GLY A 378 -20.80 8.71 -18.02
N GLN A 379 -21.05 9.52 -19.05
CA GLN A 379 -22.38 9.67 -19.65
C GLN A 379 -22.78 8.41 -20.43
N TYR A 380 -21.83 7.77 -21.10
CA TYR A 380 -22.07 6.52 -21.83
C TYR A 380 -22.39 5.34 -20.89
N ILE A 381 -21.63 5.19 -19.79
CA ILE A 381 -21.91 4.19 -18.76
C ILE A 381 -23.25 4.50 -18.06
N SER A 382 -23.55 5.78 -17.79
CA SER A 382 -24.85 6.21 -17.27
C SER A 382 -26.02 5.78 -18.18
N GLN A 383 -25.89 5.95 -19.50
CA GLN A 383 -26.90 5.51 -20.47
C GLN A 383 -27.06 3.99 -20.52
N LEU A 384 -25.97 3.22 -20.41
CA LEU A 384 -26.02 1.76 -20.30
C LEU A 384 -26.72 1.29 -19.00
N MET A 385 -26.57 2.07 -17.92
CA MET A 385 -27.26 1.83 -16.65
C MET A 385 -28.73 2.27 -16.69
N THR A 386 -29.06 3.26 -17.51
CA THR A 386 -30.42 3.75 -17.69
C THR A 386 -31.26 2.68 -18.40
N GLY A 387 -32.08 1.94 -17.64
CA GLY A 387 -32.94 0.88 -18.16
C GLY A 387 -32.45 -0.54 -17.90
N THR A 388 -31.30 -0.72 -17.24
CA THR A 388 -30.87 -2.03 -16.71
C THR A 388 -31.15 -2.11 -15.20
N SER A 389 -31.57 -3.28 -14.72
CA SER A 389 -31.81 -3.54 -13.29
C SER A 389 -30.54 -4.00 -12.56
N LEU A 390 -29.35 -3.64 -13.07
CA LEU A 390 -28.08 -4.19 -12.61
C LEU A 390 -27.63 -3.45 -11.34
N SER A 391 -27.29 -4.20 -10.29
CA SER A 391 -26.83 -3.62 -9.03
C SER A 391 -25.50 -2.86 -9.24
N PRO A 392 -25.38 -1.59 -8.81
CA PRO A 392 -24.13 -0.83 -8.89
C PRO A 392 -22.97 -1.53 -8.17
N LEU A 393 -23.27 -2.19 -7.05
CA LEU A 393 -22.29 -2.95 -6.25
C LEU A 393 -21.77 -4.16 -7.03
N LEU A 394 -22.66 -4.89 -7.71
CA LEU A 394 -22.27 -6.02 -8.54
C LEU A 394 -21.40 -5.58 -9.73
N MET A 395 -21.69 -4.41 -10.30
CA MET A 395 -20.89 -3.85 -11.39
C MET A 395 -19.49 -3.44 -10.91
N CYS A 396 -19.36 -2.76 -9.77
CA CYS A 396 -18.05 -2.47 -9.15
C CYS A 396 -17.23 -3.74 -8.99
N TRP A 397 -17.85 -4.78 -8.42
CA TRP A 397 -17.19 -6.07 -8.23
C TRP A 397 -16.80 -6.73 -9.55
N THR A 398 -17.67 -6.69 -10.56
CA THR A 398 -17.43 -7.34 -11.87
C THR A 398 -16.30 -6.64 -12.64
N VAL A 399 -16.28 -5.31 -12.67
CA VAL A 399 -15.20 -4.56 -13.32
C VAL A 399 -13.87 -4.82 -12.62
N ALA A 400 -13.85 -4.81 -11.28
CA ALA A 400 -12.66 -5.17 -10.50
C ALA A 400 -12.21 -6.60 -10.76
N ALA A 401 -13.13 -7.55 -10.86
CA ALA A 401 -12.84 -8.93 -11.15
C ALA A 401 -12.16 -9.12 -12.51
N VAL A 402 -12.70 -8.49 -13.56
CA VAL A 402 -12.13 -8.56 -14.92
C VAL A 402 -10.74 -7.92 -14.95
N LEU A 403 -10.58 -6.74 -14.35
CA LEU A 403 -9.28 -6.07 -14.29
C LEU A 403 -8.28 -6.84 -13.44
N ARG A 404 -8.69 -7.48 -12.35
CA ARG A 404 -7.82 -8.32 -11.52
C ARG A 404 -7.27 -9.50 -12.30
N ILE A 405 -8.12 -10.23 -13.02
CA ILE A 405 -7.69 -11.37 -13.84
C ILE A 405 -6.68 -10.93 -14.90
N ALA A 406 -6.89 -9.76 -15.53
CA ALA A 406 -5.97 -9.24 -16.53
C ALA A 406 -4.64 -8.73 -15.93
N LEU A 407 -4.71 -7.91 -14.89
CA LEU A 407 -3.59 -7.11 -14.37
C LEU A 407 -2.75 -7.83 -13.31
N GLY A 408 -3.34 -8.76 -12.56
CA GLY A 408 -2.62 -9.55 -11.57
C GLY A 408 -2.28 -8.84 -10.26
N SER A 409 -2.44 -7.53 -10.12
CA SER A 409 -2.28 -6.80 -8.84
C SER A 409 -3.63 -6.35 -8.28
N ALA A 410 -3.92 -6.67 -7.01
CA ALA A 410 -5.20 -6.34 -6.37
C ALA A 410 -5.36 -4.83 -6.19
N THR A 411 -4.32 -4.15 -5.72
CA THR A 411 -4.31 -2.69 -5.54
C THR A 411 -4.48 -1.95 -6.86
N VAL A 412 -3.78 -2.37 -7.92
CA VAL A 412 -3.92 -1.75 -9.25
C VAL A 412 -5.34 -1.95 -9.78
N ALA A 413 -5.84 -3.20 -9.77
CA ALA A 413 -7.18 -3.51 -10.26
C ALA A 413 -8.26 -2.71 -9.53
N ALA A 414 -8.14 -2.57 -8.20
CA ALA A 414 -9.11 -1.83 -7.40
C ALA A 414 -9.11 -0.33 -7.72
N ILE A 415 -7.93 0.30 -7.81
CA ILE A 415 -7.80 1.74 -8.10
C ILE A 415 -8.25 2.05 -9.52
N THR A 416 -7.85 1.23 -10.50
CA THR A 416 -8.32 1.38 -11.89
C THR A 416 -9.84 1.23 -11.97
N THR A 417 -10.40 0.24 -11.27
CA THR A 417 -11.86 0.07 -11.20
C THR A 417 -12.53 1.30 -10.62
N ALA A 418 -12.01 1.85 -9.52
CA ALA A 418 -12.57 3.03 -8.90
C ALA A 418 -12.65 4.20 -9.88
N GLY A 419 -11.61 4.42 -10.70
CA GLY A 419 -11.65 5.41 -11.78
C GLY A 419 -12.73 5.11 -12.84
N VAL A 420 -12.85 3.85 -13.25
CA VAL A 420 -13.84 3.42 -14.26
C VAL A 420 -15.28 3.56 -13.78
N VAL A 421 -15.54 3.16 -12.53
CA VAL A 421 -16.91 3.07 -12.02
C VAL A 421 -17.37 4.31 -11.26
N LEU A 422 -16.48 5.29 -11.06
CA LEU A 422 -16.81 6.54 -10.39
C LEU A 422 -18.08 7.23 -10.93
N PRO A 423 -18.29 7.34 -12.26
CA PRO A 423 -19.46 8.06 -12.77
C PRO A 423 -20.81 7.43 -12.38
N ILE A 424 -20.82 6.15 -11.99
CA ILE A 424 -22.03 5.43 -11.58
C ILE A 424 -22.58 5.97 -10.26
N ILE A 425 -21.73 6.46 -9.35
CA ILE A 425 -22.15 7.03 -8.06
C ILE A 425 -23.16 8.17 -8.27
N ASN A 426 -22.88 9.04 -9.23
CA ASN A 426 -23.71 10.21 -9.53
C ASN A 426 -25.08 9.85 -10.11
N VAL A 427 -25.24 8.64 -10.64
CA VAL A 427 -26.46 8.18 -11.32
C VAL A 427 -27.30 7.29 -10.43
N THR A 428 -26.66 6.42 -9.66
CA THR A 428 -27.37 5.37 -8.91
C THR A 428 -27.54 5.70 -7.43
N HIS A 429 -26.86 6.74 -6.92
CA HIS A 429 -26.85 7.14 -5.50
C HIS A 429 -26.54 5.96 -4.55
N ALA A 430 -25.74 5.00 -5.02
CA ALA A 430 -25.36 3.85 -4.22
C ALA A 430 -24.40 4.29 -3.10
N ASP A 431 -24.46 3.61 -1.96
CA ASP A 431 -23.61 3.92 -0.81
C ASP A 431 -22.11 3.81 -1.21
N PRO A 432 -21.35 4.92 -1.16
CA PRO A 432 -19.94 4.92 -1.55
C PRO A 432 -19.10 3.95 -0.72
N ALA A 433 -19.38 3.77 0.58
CA ALA A 433 -18.65 2.85 1.43
C ALA A 433 -18.86 1.38 1.01
N LEU A 434 -20.09 1.01 0.64
CA LEU A 434 -20.37 -0.31 0.09
C LEU A 434 -19.74 -0.51 -1.30
N MET A 435 -19.65 0.55 -2.11
CA MET A 435 -18.93 0.50 -3.39
C MET A 435 -17.42 0.30 -3.22
N VAL A 436 -16.81 0.92 -2.20
CA VAL A 436 -15.40 0.66 -1.85
C VAL A 436 -15.20 -0.83 -1.57
N LEU A 437 -16.03 -1.40 -0.71
CA LEU A 437 -15.92 -2.81 -0.31
C LEU A 437 -16.22 -3.77 -1.46
N ALA A 438 -17.19 -3.46 -2.33
CA ALA A 438 -17.47 -4.24 -3.53
C ALA A 438 -16.27 -4.24 -4.50
N THR A 439 -15.65 -3.08 -4.68
CA THR A 439 -14.46 -2.91 -5.53
C THR A 439 -13.26 -3.67 -4.95
N GLY A 440 -13.01 -3.53 -3.64
CA GLY A 440 -11.94 -4.25 -2.94
C GLY A 440 -12.15 -5.77 -2.94
N ALA A 441 -13.39 -6.24 -2.79
CA ALA A 441 -13.71 -7.65 -2.91
C ALA A 441 -13.51 -8.17 -4.33
N GLY A 442 -13.92 -7.44 -5.37
CA GLY A 442 -13.72 -7.85 -6.76
C GLY A 442 -12.24 -7.88 -7.15
N SER A 443 -11.43 -6.99 -6.58
CA SER A 443 -10.02 -6.85 -6.94
C SER A 443 -9.13 -8.00 -6.47
N VAL A 444 -9.64 -8.93 -5.66
CA VAL A 444 -8.85 -10.06 -5.17
C VAL A 444 -9.17 -11.38 -5.88
N ILE A 445 -10.26 -11.45 -6.63
CA ILE A 445 -10.77 -12.68 -7.25
C ILE A 445 -9.72 -13.37 -8.13
N ALA A 446 -9.79 -14.70 -8.20
CA ALA A 446 -9.12 -15.50 -9.23
C ALA A 446 -7.62 -15.18 -9.41
N SER A 447 -6.93 -14.82 -8.33
CA SER A 447 -5.50 -14.55 -8.36
C SER A 447 -4.69 -15.74 -8.91
N HIS A 448 -3.91 -15.51 -9.96
CA HIS A 448 -3.16 -16.56 -10.66
C HIS A 448 -1.73 -16.11 -10.99
N VAL A 449 -1.13 -16.71 -12.02
CA VAL A 449 0.31 -16.57 -12.37
C VAL A 449 0.84 -15.15 -12.62
N ASN A 450 -0.05 -14.15 -12.76
CA ASN A 450 0.32 -12.73 -12.91
C ASN A 450 0.36 -11.98 -11.56
N ASP A 451 0.02 -12.64 -10.45
CA ASP A 451 0.03 -12.08 -9.11
C ASP A 451 1.34 -12.43 -8.36
N PRO A 452 2.10 -11.45 -7.84
CA PRO A 452 3.21 -11.71 -6.93
C PRO A 452 2.86 -12.62 -5.74
N GLY A 453 1.67 -12.45 -5.15
CA GLY A 453 1.16 -13.26 -4.04
C GLY A 453 1.03 -14.73 -4.40
N PHE A 454 0.67 -15.05 -5.65
CA PHE A 454 0.61 -16.43 -6.15
C PHE A 454 1.98 -17.12 -6.07
N TRP A 455 3.04 -16.41 -6.46
CA TRP A 455 4.40 -16.94 -6.48
C TRP A 455 5.00 -17.04 -5.08
N LEU A 456 4.74 -16.06 -4.21
CA LEU A 456 5.09 -16.13 -2.79
C LEU A 456 4.43 -17.36 -2.17
N PHE A 457 3.11 -17.49 -2.28
CA PHE A 457 2.38 -18.63 -1.72
C PHE A 457 2.91 -19.97 -2.27
N LYS A 458 3.09 -20.08 -3.59
CA LYS A 458 3.67 -21.28 -4.21
C LYS A 458 5.03 -21.64 -3.62
N GLY A 459 5.96 -20.69 -3.56
CA GLY A 459 7.34 -20.92 -3.14
C GLY A 459 7.40 -21.36 -1.68
N TYR A 460 6.67 -20.66 -0.82
CA TYR A 460 6.72 -20.86 0.62
C TYR A 460 5.94 -22.09 1.12
N PHE A 461 4.88 -22.49 0.41
CA PHE A 461 4.14 -23.72 0.70
C PHE A 461 4.60 -24.93 -0.14
N ASN A 462 5.70 -24.80 -0.89
CA ASN A 462 6.29 -25.85 -1.72
C ASN A 462 5.35 -26.46 -2.78
N LEU A 463 4.37 -25.70 -3.25
CA LEU A 463 3.33 -26.19 -4.16
C LEU A 463 3.78 -26.16 -5.62
N SER A 464 3.20 -27.04 -6.44
CA SER A 464 3.24 -26.90 -7.90
C SER A 464 2.24 -25.84 -8.37
N VAL A 465 2.41 -25.32 -9.59
CA VAL A 465 1.49 -24.31 -10.15
C VAL A 465 0.03 -24.81 -10.15
N GLY A 466 -0.19 -26.07 -10.52
CA GLY A 466 -1.54 -26.66 -10.52
C GLY A 466 -2.14 -26.82 -9.12
N GLU A 467 -1.32 -27.07 -8.10
CA GLU A 467 -1.76 -27.11 -6.71
C GLU A 467 -2.06 -25.70 -6.19
N THR A 468 -1.19 -24.72 -6.48
CA THR A 468 -1.42 -23.31 -6.12
C THR A 468 -2.72 -22.78 -6.71
N LEU A 469 -3.05 -23.12 -7.97
CA LEU A 469 -4.34 -22.79 -8.58
C LEU A 469 -5.54 -23.42 -7.84
N ARG A 470 -5.35 -24.56 -7.18
CA ARG A 470 -6.43 -25.25 -6.42
C ARG A 470 -6.50 -24.84 -4.95
N THR A 471 -5.49 -24.15 -4.45
CA THR A 471 -5.40 -23.67 -3.06
C THR A 471 -5.54 -22.15 -3.00
N TRP A 472 -4.52 -21.41 -3.40
CA TRP A 472 -4.44 -19.95 -3.36
C TRP A 472 -5.52 -19.28 -4.21
N THR A 473 -5.64 -19.62 -5.50
CA THR A 473 -6.63 -18.99 -6.39
C THR A 473 -8.06 -19.23 -5.90
N VAL A 474 -8.33 -20.42 -5.34
CA VAL A 474 -9.63 -20.75 -4.75
C VAL A 474 -9.87 -19.96 -3.46
N MET A 475 -8.86 -19.85 -2.58
CA MET A 475 -8.95 -19.04 -1.37
C MET A 475 -9.27 -17.58 -1.69
N GLU A 476 -8.53 -16.96 -2.62
CA GLU A 476 -8.76 -15.57 -3.02
C GLU A 476 -10.12 -15.38 -3.69
N THR A 477 -10.58 -16.37 -4.48
CA THR A 477 -11.93 -16.35 -5.04
C THR A 477 -13.00 -16.47 -3.95
N LEU A 478 -12.79 -17.30 -2.93
CA LEU A 478 -13.69 -17.38 -1.78
C LEU A 478 -13.76 -16.05 -1.03
N ILE A 479 -12.62 -15.39 -0.81
CA ILE A 479 -12.58 -14.06 -0.18
C ILE A 479 -13.40 -13.07 -1.01
N SER A 480 -13.17 -13.03 -2.31
CA SER A 480 -13.88 -12.12 -3.22
C SER A 480 -15.40 -12.33 -3.22
N VAL A 481 -15.85 -13.58 -3.31
CA VAL A 481 -17.28 -13.92 -3.34
C VAL A 481 -17.93 -13.66 -1.99
N MET A 482 -17.28 -14.04 -0.89
CA MET A 482 -17.79 -13.75 0.46
C MET A 482 -17.85 -12.25 0.73
N GLY A 483 -16.88 -11.48 0.23
CA GLY A 483 -16.89 -10.02 0.27
C GLY A 483 -18.10 -9.45 -0.45
N LEU A 484 -18.37 -9.88 -1.69
CA LEU A 484 -19.55 -9.46 -2.45
C LEU A 484 -20.86 -9.82 -1.73
N LEU A 485 -21.00 -11.05 -1.26
CA LEU A 485 -22.19 -11.49 -0.53
C LEU A 485 -22.40 -10.67 0.75
N GLY A 486 -21.32 -10.38 1.48
CA GLY A 486 -21.37 -9.51 2.66
C GLY A 486 -21.80 -8.09 2.32
N VAL A 487 -21.29 -7.52 1.24
CA VAL A 487 -21.69 -6.18 0.75
C VAL A 487 -23.17 -6.16 0.35
N LEU A 488 -23.65 -7.15 -0.40
CA LEU A 488 -25.05 -7.23 -0.81
C LEU A 488 -25.99 -7.45 0.39
N ALA A 489 -25.57 -8.25 1.37
CA ALA A 489 -26.32 -8.47 2.60
C ALA A 489 -26.41 -7.18 3.44
N LEU A 490 -25.30 -6.45 3.60
CA LEU A 490 -25.33 -5.15 4.28
C LEU A 490 -26.21 -4.14 3.55
N ASN A 491 -26.11 -4.09 2.22
CA ASN A 491 -26.96 -3.22 1.41
C ASN A 491 -28.44 -3.48 1.66
N ALA A 492 -28.87 -4.74 1.70
CA ALA A 492 -30.28 -5.12 1.93
C ALA A 492 -30.79 -4.86 3.36
N VAL A 493 -29.88 -4.64 4.32
CA VAL A 493 -30.24 -4.31 5.71
C VAL A 493 -30.28 -2.80 5.92
N LEU A 494 -29.40 -2.06 5.25
CA LEU A 494 -29.25 -0.60 5.39
C LEU A 494 -30.16 0.20 4.46
N HIS A 495 -30.54 -0.37 3.32
CA HIS A 495 -31.37 0.22 2.27
C HIS A 495 -32.46 -0.76 1.84
#